data_AF-A0A2R4ZX35-F1
#
_entry.id   AF-A0A2R4ZX35-F1
#
_cell.length_a   1.000
_cell.length_b   1.000
_cell.length_c   1.000
_cell.angle_alpha   90.00
_cell.angle_beta   90.00
_cell.angle_gamma   90.00
#
_symmetry.space_group_name_H-M   'P 1'
#
loop_
_entity.id
_entity.type
_entity.pdbx_description
1 polymer ?
#
loop_
_entity_poly.entity_id
_entity_poly.type
_entity_poly.pdbx_seq_one_letter_code
_entity_poly.pdbx_strand_id
1 'polypeptide(L)'
;MRIKSGRSEGLLGLYGRIVDGSTPDDTIKNSLTFERIDPTVNFVWIDDPAPGIPLNSFAAVWEGYVEIPRAGRYLFFLEADDGARLYIDGSIIIDLWSNRDPRRVFSDWLELSEGPHKVRIEYYNEGSFGKIGFGWSWEKGYYEIIPSRYLYTLPSRSIIVTGIPKTYKVILIAEGETREAIFKGGLALIPLGSREKPIEGIIKVFDEDNNPLYISPYIEILPGDVFSLEMM
;
A
#
# COMPACT_ATOMS: atom_id res chain seq x y z
N MET A 1 17.85 -9.79 -13.80
CA MET A 1 16.97 -8.78 -14.46
C MET A 1 15.76 -8.52 -13.58
N ARG A 2 15.26 -7.27 -13.47
CA ARG A 2 13.98 -7.00 -12.78
C ARG A 2 12.85 -7.58 -13.62
N ILE A 3 12.07 -8.49 -13.05
CA ILE A 3 10.94 -9.15 -13.74
C ILE A 3 9.58 -8.68 -13.21
N LYS A 4 9.55 -8.05 -12.03
CA LYS A 4 8.33 -7.46 -11.46
C LYS A 4 8.70 -6.24 -10.60
N SER A 5 7.94 -5.16 -10.76
CA SER A 5 8.00 -4.02 -9.85
C SER A 5 7.41 -4.39 -8.49
N GLY A 6 7.98 -3.85 -7.43
CA GLY A 6 7.45 -3.98 -6.08
C GLY A 6 6.20 -3.15 -5.81
N ARG A 7 5.87 -2.20 -6.70
CA ARG A 7 4.59 -1.49 -6.65
C ARG A 7 3.48 -2.37 -7.22
N SER A 8 2.43 -2.56 -6.44
CA SER A 8 1.15 -3.05 -6.92
C SER A 8 0.17 -1.90 -7.02
N GLU A 9 -0.50 -1.75 -8.16
CA GLU A 9 -1.51 -0.71 -8.39
C GLU A 9 -2.71 -0.89 -7.44
N GLY A 10 -3.11 0.19 -6.78
CA GLY A 10 -4.17 0.21 -5.76
C GLY A 10 -3.67 0.23 -4.32
N LEU A 11 -4.61 0.37 -3.38
CA LEU A 11 -4.34 0.35 -1.94
C LEU A 11 -4.64 -1.02 -1.36
N LEU A 12 -3.88 -1.44 -0.34
CA LEU A 12 -4.19 -2.67 0.41
C LEU A 12 -5.40 -2.39 1.30
N GLY A 13 -6.54 -2.97 0.95
CA GLY A 13 -7.78 -2.95 1.73
C GLY A 13 -7.83 -4.13 2.68
N LEU A 14 -8.00 -3.83 3.96
CA LEU A 14 -8.16 -4.76 5.07
C LEU A 14 -9.60 -4.65 5.55
N TYR A 15 -10.32 -5.77 5.61
CA TYR A 15 -11.75 -5.79 5.91
C TYR A 15 -12.03 -6.72 7.08
N GLY A 16 -12.88 -6.27 8.00
CA GLY A 16 -13.28 -7.06 9.15
C GLY A 16 -14.66 -6.69 9.66
N ARG A 17 -15.22 -7.57 10.49
CA ARG A 17 -16.47 -7.29 11.18
C ARG A 17 -16.21 -6.34 12.35
N ILE A 18 -16.86 -5.17 12.32
CA ILE A 18 -16.79 -4.21 13.43
C ILE A 18 -17.79 -4.60 14.51
N VAL A 19 -17.38 -4.46 15.77
CA VAL A 19 -18.25 -4.66 16.94
C VAL A 19 -18.47 -3.33 17.66
N ASP A 20 -19.62 -3.14 18.28
CA ASP A 20 -19.97 -1.90 18.97
C ASP A 20 -18.84 -1.42 19.90
N GLY A 21 -18.43 -0.16 19.73
CA GLY A 21 -17.37 0.47 20.53
C GLY A 21 -15.94 0.13 20.11
N SER A 22 -15.74 -0.70 19.08
CA SER A 22 -14.42 -0.93 18.48
C SER A 22 -14.07 0.09 17.39
N THR A 23 -12.79 0.33 17.19
CA THR A 23 -12.29 1.11 16.05
C THR A 23 -12.00 0.20 14.85
N PRO A 24 -11.80 0.74 13.64
CA PRO A 24 -11.26 -0.03 12.52
C PRO A 24 -9.92 -0.66 12.86
N ASP A 25 -9.05 0.00 13.63
CA ASP A 25 -7.79 -0.60 14.07
C ASP A 25 -8.00 -1.83 14.96
N ASP A 26 -8.92 -1.73 15.93
CA ASP A 26 -9.28 -2.88 16.76
C ASP A 26 -9.88 -4.01 15.91
N THR A 27 -10.69 -3.65 14.91
CA THR A 27 -11.31 -4.59 13.97
C THR A 27 -10.26 -5.31 13.13
N ILE A 28 -9.35 -4.59 12.49
CA ILE A 28 -8.28 -5.20 11.69
C ILE A 28 -7.34 -6.02 12.57
N LYS A 29 -7.08 -5.60 13.80
CA LYS A 29 -6.22 -6.35 14.72
C LYS A 29 -6.85 -7.65 15.21
N ASN A 30 -8.14 -7.66 15.49
CA ASN A 30 -8.81 -8.77 16.19
C ASN A 30 -9.71 -9.64 15.31
N SER A 31 -10.23 -9.09 14.19
CA SER A 31 -11.24 -9.72 13.34
C SER A 31 -11.02 -9.49 11.84
N LEU A 32 -9.77 -9.30 11.40
CA LEU A 32 -9.42 -9.31 9.98
C LEU A 32 -9.96 -10.59 9.32
N THR A 33 -10.86 -10.42 8.36
CA THR A 33 -11.58 -11.51 7.69
C THR A 33 -11.15 -11.64 6.25
N PHE A 34 -10.84 -10.52 5.60
CA PHE A 34 -10.53 -10.46 4.18
C PHE A 34 -9.56 -9.32 3.88
N GLU A 35 -8.62 -9.54 2.96
CA GLU A 35 -7.74 -8.49 2.44
C GLU A 35 -7.63 -8.60 0.92
N ARG A 36 -7.49 -7.46 0.25
CA ARG A 36 -7.22 -7.39 -1.19
C ARG A 36 -6.56 -6.07 -1.56
N ILE A 37 -6.05 -5.98 -2.78
CA ILE A 37 -5.62 -4.70 -3.34
C ILE A 37 -6.78 -4.12 -4.14
N ASP A 38 -7.22 -2.94 -3.74
CA ASP A 38 -8.30 -2.20 -4.39
C ASP A 38 -7.69 -1.13 -5.31
N PRO A 39 -7.91 -1.21 -6.65
CA PRO A 39 -7.35 -0.24 -7.59
C PRO A 39 -7.74 1.20 -7.26
N THR A 40 -8.96 1.39 -6.76
CA THR A 40 -9.49 2.67 -6.29
C THR A 40 -10.35 2.44 -5.06
N VAL A 41 -10.43 3.42 -4.16
CA VAL A 41 -11.43 3.42 -3.09
C VAL A 41 -12.68 4.15 -3.59
N ASN A 42 -13.57 3.41 -4.24
CA ASN A 42 -14.82 3.91 -4.80
C ASN A 42 -15.87 2.78 -4.84
N PHE A 43 -16.52 2.55 -3.70
CA PHE A 43 -17.42 1.44 -3.50
C PHE A 43 -18.83 1.91 -3.12
N VAL A 44 -19.80 1.13 -3.57
CA VAL A 44 -21.20 1.19 -3.16
C VAL A 44 -21.63 -0.23 -2.83
N TRP A 45 -22.09 -0.44 -1.61
CA TRP A 45 -22.54 -1.73 -1.11
C TRP A 45 -24.04 -1.70 -0.83
N ILE A 46 -24.76 -2.62 -1.47
CA ILE A 46 -26.16 -2.96 -1.19
C ILE A 46 -26.30 -4.40 -0.67
N ASP A 47 -25.17 -5.10 -0.54
CA ASP A 47 -25.01 -6.45 -0.03
C ASP A 47 -23.62 -6.56 0.65
N ASP A 48 -23.35 -7.68 1.31
CA ASP A 48 -22.12 -7.95 2.04
C ASP A 48 -20.86 -7.68 1.17
N PRO A 49 -19.86 -6.90 1.65
CA PRO A 49 -18.64 -6.60 0.90
C PRO A 49 -17.80 -7.85 0.57
N ALA A 50 -17.91 -8.90 1.39
CA ALA A 50 -17.29 -10.20 1.19
C ALA A 50 -17.98 -11.26 2.09
N PRO A 51 -17.84 -12.57 1.77
CA PRO A 51 -18.37 -13.62 2.63
C PRO A 51 -17.87 -13.50 4.08
N GLY A 52 -18.80 -13.51 5.04
CA GLY A 52 -18.48 -13.40 6.47
C GLY A 52 -18.32 -11.96 6.98
N ILE A 53 -18.49 -10.96 6.11
CA ILE A 53 -18.43 -9.54 6.46
C ILE A 53 -19.83 -8.95 6.21
N PRO A 54 -20.68 -8.85 7.25
CA PRO A 54 -22.04 -8.38 7.08
C PRO A 54 -22.07 -6.89 6.73
N LEU A 55 -22.90 -6.50 5.76
CA LEU A 55 -23.06 -5.12 5.29
C LEU A 55 -23.31 -4.13 6.43
N ASN A 56 -24.12 -4.51 7.41
CA ASN A 56 -24.54 -3.64 8.52
C ASN A 56 -23.60 -3.68 9.73
N SER A 57 -22.40 -4.25 9.61
CA SER A 57 -21.45 -4.35 10.71
C SER A 57 -20.07 -4.69 10.15
N PHE A 58 -19.45 -3.75 9.43
CA PHE A 58 -18.07 -3.92 8.98
C PHE A 58 -17.22 -2.66 9.05
N ALA A 59 -15.91 -2.87 9.12
CA ALA A 59 -14.91 -1.84 8.91
C ALA A 59 -13.98 -2.22 7.76
N ALA A 60 -13.43 -1.19 7.14
CA ALA A 60 -12.37 -1.32 6.16
C ALA A 60 -11.25 -0.32 6.47
N VAL A 61 -10.02 -0.75 6.26
CA VAL A 61 -8.83 0.10 6.30
C VAL A 61 -8.08 -0.06 4.99
N TRP A 62 -7.85 1.04 4.27
CA TRP A 62 -6.98 1.05 3.10
C TRP A 62 -5.66 1.70 3.43
N GLU A 63 -4.56 1.04 3.10
CA GLU A 63 -3.20 1.55 3.29
C GLU A 63 -2.36 1.46 2.01
N GLY A 64 -1.53 2.47 1.80
CA GLY A 64 -0.57 2.50 0.70
C GLY A 64 -0.07 3.92 0.48
N TYR A 65 0.06 4.28 -0.79
CA TYR A 65 0.58 5.57 -1.20
C TYR A 65 -0.30 6.17 -2.29
N VAL A 66 -0.44 7.49 -2.22
CA VAL A 66 -0.87 8.32 -3.34
C VAL A 66 0.36 8.95 -3.99
N GLU A 67 0.51 8.80 -5.30
CA GLU A 67 1.58 9.40 -6.09
C GLU A 67 1.12 10.78 -6.57
N ILE A 68 1.76 11.84 -6.05
CA ILE A 68 1.51 13.22 -6.45
C ILE A 68 2.30 13.51 -7.73
N PRO A 69 1.65 13.69 -8.89
CA PRO A 69 2.34 13.80 -10.17
C PRO A 69 3.15 15.09 -10.34
N ARG A 70 2.81 16.12 -9.57
CA ARG A 70 3.52 17.40 -9.57
C ARG A 70 3.33 18.09 -8.23
N ALA A 71 4.40 18.67 -7.70
CA ALA A 71 4.31 19.47 -6.48
C ALA A 71 3.27 20.61 -6.63
N GLY A 72 2.48 20.83 -5.59
CA GLY A 72 1.47 21.88 -5.58
C GLY A 72 0.35 21.64 -4.58
N ARG A 73 -0.75 22.38 -4.76
CA ARG A 73 -1.91 22.35 -3.88
C ARG A 73 -2.90 21.28 -4.31
N TYR A 74 -3.23 20.40 -3.36
CA TYR A 74 -4.21 19.34 -3.53
C TYR A 74 -5.31 19.47 -2.47
N LEU A 75 -6.54 19.24 -2.89
CA LEU A 75 -7.71 19.11 -2.06
C LEU A 75 -8.16 17.65 -2.14
N PHE A 76 -8.30 16.96 -1.03
CA PHE A 76 -8.84 15.60 -1.00
C PHE A 76 -10.31 15.62 -0.58
N PHE A 77 -11.04 14.58 -0.93
CA PHE A 77 -12.38 14.35 -0.41
C PHE A 77 -12.61 12.88 -0.08
N LEU A 78 -13.46 12.67 0.93
CA LEU A 78 -14.14 11.41 1.17
C LEU A 78 -15.64 11.61 0.95
N GLU A 79 -16.29 10.62 0.35
CA GLU A 79 -17.74 10.51 0.31
C GLU A 79 -18.15 9.21 0.97
N ALA A 80 -18.66 9.27 2.20
CA ALA A 80 -18.89 8.08 3.02
C ALA A 80 -20.32 8.02 3.60
N ASP A 81 -20.79 6.78 3.72
CA ASP A 81 -21.92 6.31 4.53
C ASP A 81 -21.50 4.94 5.08
N ASP A 82 -21.25 4.72 6.36
CA ASP A 82 -21.33 5.67 7.49
C ASP A 82 -20.04 6.52 7.62
N GLY A 83 -19.22 6.22 8.63
CA GLY A 83 -18.13 7.07 9.07
C GLY A 83 -16.79 6.73 8.42
N ALA A 84 -15.96 7.75 8.20
CA ALA A 84 -14.64 7.58 7.61
C ALA A 84 -13.61 8.61 8.08
N ARG A 85 -12.33 8.26 8.00
CA ARG A 85 -11.19 9.17 8.21
C ARG A 85 -10.19 9.01 7.09
N LEU A 86 -9.57 10.13 6.69
CA LEU A 86 -8.46 10.15 5.75
C LEU A 86 -7.22 10.70 6.45
N TYR A 87 -6.13 9.97 6.32
CA TYR A 87 -4.81 10.38 6.75
C TYR A 87 -3.89 10.50 5.53
N ILE A 88 -3.15 11.60 5.47
CA ILE A 88 -2.05 11.81 4.51
C ILE A 88 -0.79 12.05 5.34
N ASP A 89 0.27 11.30 5.06
CA ASP A 89 1.54 11.32 5.81
C ASP A 89 1.37 11.20 7.33
N GLY A 90 0.39 10.39 7.75
CA GLY A 90 0.08 10.14 9.16
C GLY A 90 -0.73 11.25 9.84
N SER A 91 -1.00 12.37 9.17
CA SER A 91 -1.87 13.43 9.69
C SER A 91 -3.30 13.20 9.25
N ILE A 92 -4.26 13.29 10.17
CA ILE A 92 -5.69 13.25 9.84
C ILE A 92 -6.08 14.55 9.11
N ILE A 93 -6.62 14.43 7.90
CA ILE A 93 -7.01 15.59 7.07
C ILE A 93 -8.51 15.65 6.81
N ILE A 94 -9.23 14.53 7.02
CA ILE A 94 -10.68 14.46 7.04
C ILE A 94 -11.08 13.56 8.20
N ASP A 95 -11.96 14.05 9.08
CA ASP A 95 -12.54 13.29 10.17
C ASP A 95 -14.08 13.32 10.10
N LEU A 96 -14.67 12.27 9.53
CA LEU A 96 -16.10 12.06 9.41
C LEU A 96 -16.54 10.88 10.28
N TRP A 97 -16.21 10.90 11.58
CA TRP A 97 -16.49 9.77 12.47
C TRP A 97 -17.90 9.81 13.10
N SER A 98 -18.96 9.58 12.31
CA SER A 98 -20.30 9.36 12.87
C SER A 98 -21.22 8.58 11.93
N ASN A 99 -22.26 7.96 12.48
CA ASN A 99 -23.31 7.26 11.74
C ASN A 99 -24.26 8.28 11.09
N ARG A 100 -24.41 8.25 9.77
CA ARG A 100 -25.20 9.22 9.00
C ARG A 100 -25.25 8.86 7.52
N ASP A 101 -26.31 9.35 6.87
CA ASP A 101 -26.49 9.32 5.41
C ASP A 101 -25.24 9.78 4.62
N PRO A 102 -25.12 9.38 3.34
CA PRO A 102 -23.92 9.62 2.55
C PRO A 102 -23.58 11.11 2.47
N ARG A 103 -22.35 11.43 2.87
CA ARG A 103 -21.86 12.81 2.82
C ARG A 103 -20.47 12.88 2.21
N ARG A 104 -20.32 13.79 1.25
CA ARG A 104 -19.00 14.23 0.77
C ARG A 104 -18.44 15.33 1.66
N VAL A 105 -17.21 15.14 2.13
CA VAL A 105 -16.43 16.13 2.88
C VAL A 105 -15.08 16.31 2.22
N PHE A 106 -14.62 17.55 2.19
CA PHE A 106 -13.33 17.95 1.63
C PHE A 106 -12.36 18.25 2.77
N SER A 107 -11.07 17.99 2.54
CA SER A 107 -10.00 18.49 3.40
C SER A 107 -9.84 20.00 3.22
N ASP A 108 -8.92 20.61 3.97
CA ASP A 108 -8.31 21.87 3.53
C ASP A 108 -7.41 21.61 2.29
N TRP A 109 -6.95 22.69 1.64
CA TRP A 109 -5.91 22.57 0.62
C TRP A 109 -4.56 22.23 1.27
N LEU A 110 -3.94 21.14 0.85
CA LEU A 110 -2.61 20.71 1.26
C LEU A 110 -1.56 21.10 0.22
N GLU A 111 -0.44 21.65 0.65
CA GLU A 111 0.77 21.78 -0.18
C GLU A 111 1.54 20.45 -0.11
N LEU A 112 1.66 19.76 -1.24
CA LEU A 112 2.35 18.47 -1.33
C LEU A 112 3.52 18.54 -2.29
N SER A 113 4.59 17.81 -1.96
CA SER A 113 5.70 17.58 -2.88
C SER A 113 5.30 16.63 -4.01
N GLU A 114 6.02 16.69 -5.13
CA GLU A 114 5.95 15.63 -6.13
C GLU A 114 6.48 14.31 -5.53
N GLY A 115 5.85 13.21 -5.88
CA GLY A 115 6.26 11.89 -5.41
C GLY A 115 5.21 11.22 -4.51
N PRO A 116 5.62 10.16 -3.80
CA PRO A 116 4.70 9.39 -3.00
C PRO A 116 4.42 10.02 -1.63
N HIS A 117 3.15 10.01 -1.26
CA HIS A 117 2.65 10.40 0.05
C HIS A 117 1.88 9.23 0.66
N LYS A 118 2.07 8.96 1.95
CA LYS A 118 1.34 7.86 2.61
C LYS A 118 -0.13 8.19 2.65
N VAL A 119 -0.96 7.21 2.33
CA VAL A 119 -2.40 7.32 2.51
C VAL A 119 -2.88 6.20 3.43
N ARG A 120 -3.75 6.58 4.36
CA ARG A 120 -4.54 5.65 5.14
C ARG A 120 -5.99 6.13 5.16
N ILE A 121 -6.92 5.22 4.91
CA ILE A 121 -8.36 5.50 4.97
C ILE A 121 -8.97 4.51 5.94
N GLU A 122 -9.69 5.02 6.92
CA GLU A 122 -10.50 4.24 7.84
C GLU A 122 -11.96 4.44 7.47
N TYR A 123 -12.73 3.36 7.50
CA TYR A 123 -14.16 3.38 7.19
C TYR A 123 -14.89 2.35 8.04
N TYR A 124 -16.13 2.65 8.39
CA TYR A 124 -17.06 1.65 8.92
C TYR A 124 -18.46 1.85 8.38
N ASN A 125 -19.24 0.77 8.44
CA ASN A 125 -20.65 0.76 8.11
C ASN A 125 -21.44 -0.01 9.17
N GLU A 126 -22.49 0.63 9.68
CA GLU A 126 -23.49 0.02 10.56
C GLU A 126 -24.89 0.00 9.92
N GLY A 127 -25.06 0.65 8.76
CA GLY A 127 -26.30 0.69 7.99
C GLY A 127 -26.53 -0.46 7.00
N SER A 128 -27.72 -0.52 6.41
CA SER A 128 -28.08 -1.48 5.35
C SER A 128 -27.65 -1.06 3.94
N PHE A 129 -26.89 0.03 3.85
CA PHE A 129 -26.27 0.56 2.64
C PHE A 129 -24.89 1.04 3.07
N GLY A 130 -23.89 0.92 2.20
CA GLY A 130 -22.55 1.42 2.48
C GLY A 130 -22.00 2.15 1.27
N LYS A 131 -21.25 3.22 1.51
CA LYS A 131 -20.58 3.97 0.44
C LYS A 131 -19.25 4.50 0.92
N ILE A 132 -18.24 4.42 0.07
CA ILE A 132 -16.99 5.15 0.26
C ILE A 132 -16.43 5.57 -1.09
N GLY A 133 -16.07 6.84 -1.22
CA GLY A 133 -15.36 7.38 -2.38
C GLY A 133 -14.18 8.22 -1.92
N PHE A 134 -12.99 7.94 -2.43
CA PHE A 134 -11.78 8.71 -2.20
C PHE A 134 -11.36 9.42 -3.47
N GLY A 135 -11.27 10.74 -3.40
CA GLY A 135 -10.89 11.54 -4.55
C GLY A 135 -10.10 12.77 -4.17
N TRP A 136 -9.72 13.50 -5.22
CA TRP A 136 -8.91 14.70 -5.10
C TRP A 136 -9.27 15.76 -6.14
N SER A 137 -8.61 16.91 -6.01
CA SER A 137 -8.62 18.02 -6.94
C SER A 137 -7.32 18.80 -6.80
N TRP A 138 -6.67 19.12 -7.90
CA TRP A 138 -5.55 20.09 -7.95
C TRP A 138 -5.93 21.36 -8.72
N GLU A 139 -7.13 21.39 -9.30
CA GLU A 139 -7.70 22.53 -10.02
C GLU A 139 -9.13 22.78 -9.53
N LYS A 140 -9.38 23.98 -9.04
CA LYS A 140 -10.65 24.35 -8.43
C LYS A 140 -11.81 24.11 -9.40
N GLY A 141 -12.78 23.29 -8.99
CA GLY A 141 -13.96 22.97 -9.79
C GLY A 141 -13.89 21.66 -10.56
N TYR A 142 -12.73 20.98 -10.57
CA TYR A 142 -12.58 19.64 -11.11
C TYR A 142 -12.26 18.66 -9.97
N TYR A 143 -13.12 17.65 -9.77
CA TYR A 143 -12.97 16.63 -8.74
C TYR A 143 -13.10 15.25 -9.40
N GLU A 144 -12.19 14.34 -9.08
CA GLU A 144 -12.25 12.96 -9.55
C GLU A 144 -11.96 11.99 -8.41
N ILE A 145 -12.50 10.77 -8.50
CA ILE A 145 -11.97 9.64 -7.75
C ILE A 145 -10.51 9.48 -8.17
N ILE A 146 -9.60 9.30 -7.21
CA ILE A 146 -8.18 9.19 -7.54
C ILE A 146 -7.98 7.99 -8.47
N PRO A 147 -7.51 8.20 -9.72
CA PRO A 147 -7.26 7.10 -10.63
C PRO A 147 -6.25 6.12 -10.06
N SER A 148 -6.46 4.82 -10.32
CA SER A 148 -5.63 3.74 -9.79
C SER A 148 -4.15 3.88 -10.10
N ARG A 149 -3.79 4.46 -11.26
CA ARG A 149 -2.40 4.79 -11.63
C ARG A 149 -1.66 5.70 -10.64
N TYR A 150 -2.38 6.43 -9.78
CA TYR A 150 -1.81 7.26 -8.72
C TYR A 150 -1.91 6.61 -7.34
N LEU A 151 -2.42 5.39 -7.25
CA LEU A 151 -2.51 4.63 -6.00
C LEU A 151 -1.65 3.39 -6.11
N TYR A 152 -0.84 3.13 -5.09
CA TYR A 152 -0.08 1.89 -5.06
C TYR A 152 0.19 1.43 -3.64
N THR A 153 0.46 0.13 -3.49
CA THR A 153 0.94 -0.49 -2.26
C THR A 153 2.26 -1.20 -2.50
N LEU A 154 3.01 -1.40 -1.42
CA LEU A 154 4.26 -2.16 -1.39
C LEU A 154 3.99 -3.46 -0.61
N PRO A 155 3.55 -4.54 -1.27
CA PRO A 155 3.10 -5.77 -0.60
C PRO A 155 4.24 -6.54 0.08
N SER A 156 5.50 -6.17 -0.19
CA SER A 156 6.67 -6.72 0.48
C SER A 156 7.64 -5.61 0.86
N ARG A 157 8.20 -5.73 2.07
CA ARG A 157 9.30 -4.88 2.56
C ARG A 157 10.69 -5.42 2.21
N SER A 158 10.74 -6.49 1.42
CA SER A 158 11.98 -7.10 0.90
C SER A 158 11.99 -7.05 -0.61
N ILE A 159 13.17 -6.99 -1.21
CA ILE A 159 13.32 -7.46 -2.59
C ILE A 159 13.38 -8.98 -2.61
N ILE A 160 12.94 -9.55 -3.72
CA ILE A 160 12.90 -10.99 -3.94
C ILE A 160 13.87 -11.30 -5.07
N VAL A 161 14.84 -12.16 -4.81
CA VAL A 161 15.72 -12.72 -5.84
C VAL A 161 15.35 -14.18 -6.04
N THR A 162 14.98 -14.54 -7.27
CA THR A 162 14.55 -15.88 -7.66
C THR A 162 15.61 -16.57 -8.52
N GLY A 163 15.55 -17.91 -8.59
CA GLY A 163 16.47 -18.71 -9.39
C GLY A 163 17.82 -18.99 -8.71
N ILE A 164 17.95 -18.68 -7.42
CA ILE A 164 19.20 -18.87 -6.66
C ILE A 164 19.07 -20.08 -5.71
N PRO A 165 20.02 -21.04 -5.75
CA PRO A 165 20.11 -22.12 -4.76
C PRO A 165 20.19 -21.57 -3.34
N LYS A 166 19.51 -22.22 -2.41
CA LYS A 166 19.49 -21.81 -0.99
C LYS A 166 20.86 -21.84 -0.29
N THR A 167 21.83 -22.54 -0.87
CA THR A 167 23.19 -22.66 -0.36
C THR A 167 24.08 -21.48 -0.77
N TYR A 168 23.62 -20.68 -1.73
CA TYR A 168 24.36 -19.52 -2.23
C TYR A 168 24.11 -18.31 -1.34
N LYS A 169 25.03 -17.37 -1.38
CA LYS A 169 24.90 -16.09 -0.68
C LYS A 169 24.47 -15.01 -1.65
N VAL A 170 23.43 -14.26 -1.29
CA VAL A 170 22.96 -13.09 -2.04
C VAL A 170 23.02 -11.87 -1.14
N ILE A 171 23.63 -10.79 -1.62
CA ILE A 171 23.69 -9.52 -0.91
C ILE A 171 23.23 -8.37 -1.78
N LEU A 172 22.67 -7.35 -1.13
CA LEU A 172 22.48 -6.02 -1.69
C LEU A 172 23.50 -5.07 -1.05
N ILE A 173 24.21 -4.32 -1.88
CA ILE A 173 25.02 -3.19 -1.45
C ILE A 173 24.31 -1.92 -1.94
N ALA A 174 23.81 -1.12 -1.01
CA ALA A 174 23.09 0.12 -1.30
C ALA A 174 23.26 1.11 -0.15
N GLU A 175 23.44 2.39 -0.49
CA GLU A 175 23.60 3.49 0.48
C GLU A 175 24.73 3.24 1.51
N GLY A 176 25.83 2.60 1.10
CA GLY A 176 26.95 2.29 1.99
C GLY A 176 26.71 1.12 2.96
N GLU A 177 25.53 0.48 2.90
CA GLU A 177 25.21 -0.71 3.70
C GLU A 177 25.23 -1.99 2.85
N THR A 178 25.64 -3.09 3.46
CA THR A 178 25.49 -4.44 2.90
C THR A 178 24.39 -5.19 3.64
N ARG A 179 23.42 -5.71 2.89
CA ARG A 179 22.30 -6.49 3.42
C ARG A 179 22.33 -7.88 2.80
N GLU A 180 22.27 -8.90 3.63
CA GLU A 180 22.27 -10.29 3.19
C GLU A 180 20.85 -10.84 3.08
N ALA A 181 20.63 -11.72 2.10
CA ALA A 181 19.35 -12.35 1.88
C ALA A 181 19.04 -13.41 2.95
N ILE A 182 17.77 -13.48 3.32
CA ILE A 182 17.18 -14.54 4.11
C ILE A 182 16.47 -15.49 3.13
N PHE A 183 16.85 -16.77 3.13
CA PHE A 183 16.20 -17.76 2.28
C PHE A 183 14.95 -18.32 2.94
N LYS A 184 13.80 -18.19 2.27
CA LYS A 184 12.51 -18.73 2.74
C LYS A 184 11.69 -19.26 1.56
N GLY A 185 11.26 -20.52 1.63
CA GLY A 185 10.41 -21.13 0.59
C GLY A 185 11.03 -21.14 -0.80
N GLY A 186 12.37 -21.24 -0.90
CA GLY A 186 13.08 -21.20 -2.18
C GLY A 186 13.31 -19.80 -2.75
N LEU A 187 12.97 -18.74 -2.00
CA LEU A 187 13.19 -17.34 -2.38
C LEU A 187 14.31 -16.73 -1.53
N ALA A 188 15.18 -15.93 -2.14
CA ALA A 188 16.13 -15.08 -1.44
C ALA A 188 15.47 -13.73 -1.17
N LEU A 189 15.18 -13.42 0.09
CA LEU A 189 14.52 -12.19 0.51
C LEU A 189 15.56 -11.25 1.12
N ILE A 190 15.77 -10.06 0.55
CA ILE A 190 16.64 -9.05 1.16
C ILE A 190 15.76 -7.96 1.77
N PRO A 191 15.69 -7.85 3.11
CA PRO A 191 14.88 -6.85 3.78
C PRO A 191 15.38 -5.43 3.48
N LEU A 192 14.46 -4.53 3.14
CA LEU A 192 14.71 -3.10 2.97
C LEU A 192 14.18 -2.25 4.13
N GLY A 193 13.60 -2.88 5.15
CA GLY A 193 13.03 -2.18 6.30
C GLY A 193 11.77 -1.39 5.93
N SER A 194 11.55 -0.25 6.61
CA SER A 194 10.39 0.63 6.41
C SER A 194 10.51 1.56 5.20
N ARG A 195 11.43 1.29 4.28
CA ARG A 195 11.68 2.15 3.10
C ARG A 195 10.46 2.29 2.20
N GLU A 196 10.40 3.43 1.53
CA GLU A 196 9.24 3.91 0.75
C GLU A 196 9.67 4.50 -0.60
N LYS A 197 10.86 5.11 -0.62
CA LYS A 197 11.49 5.65 -1.82
C LYS A 197 12.41 4.60 -2.46
N PRO A 198 12.58 4.65 -3.80
CA PRO A 198 13.59 3.85 -4.46
C PRO A 198 14.99 4.15 -3.93
N ILE A 199 15.84 3.12 -3.93
CA ILE A 199 17.27 3.26 -3.63
C ILE A 199 18.09 2.72 -4.79
N GLU A 200 19.27 3.29 -5.02
CA GLU A 200 20.23 2.72 -5.97
C GLU A 200 21.17 1.74 -5.27
N GLY A 201 21.42 0.60 -5.90
CA GLY A 201 22.32 -0.41 -5.37
C GLY A 201 22.73 -1.47 -6.37
N ILE A 202 23.53 -2.42 -5.89
CA ILE A 202 23.97 -3.58 -6.66
C ILE A 202 23.65 -4.87 -5.90
N ILE A 203 23.20 -5.88 -6.64
CA ILE A 203 23.01 -7.23 -6.13
C ILE A 203 24.25 -8.05 -6.48
N LYS A 204 24.80 -8.77 -5.51
CA LYS A 204 25.88 -9.74 -5.72
C LYS A 204 25.43 -11.13 -5.29
N VAL A 205 25.85 -12.13 -6.05
CA VAL A 205 25.63 -13.55 -5.73
C VAL A 205 26.99 -14.25 -5.62
N PHE A 206 27.13 -15.08 -4.60
CA PHE A 206 28.29 -15.91 -4.36
C PHE A 206 27.88 -17.37 -4.22
N ASP A 207 28.75 -18.29 -4.64
CA ASP A 207 28.58 -19.72 -4.40
C ASP A 207 28.82 -20.10 -2.93
N GLU A 208 28.79 -21.40 -2.64
CA GLU A 208 28.97 -21.97 -1.29
C GLU A 208 30.39 -21.72 -0.73
N ASP A 209 31.36 -21.50 -1.61
CA ASP A 209 32.77 -21.25 -1.29
C ASP A 209 33.09 -19.75 -1.23
N ASN A 210 32.08 -18.88 -1.33
CA ASN A 210 32.18 -17.41 -1.40
C ASN A 210 32.87 -16.85 -2.67
N ASN A 211 32.93 -17.61 -3.76
CA ASN A 211 33.37 -17.07 -5.04
C ASN A 211 32.24 -16.22 -5.66
N PRO A 212 32.54 -15.03 -6.20
CA PRO A 212 31.54 -14.18 -6.84
C PRO A 212 31.07 -14.80 -8.17
N LEU A 213 29.77 -15.05 -8.30
CA LEU A 213 29.15 -15.60 -9.52
C LEU A 213 28.45 -14.52 -10.35
N TYR A 214 27.87 -13.52 -9.69
CA TYR A 214 27.12 -12.47 -10.37
C TYR A 214 27.24 -11.13 -9.64
N ILE A 215 27.30 -10.06 -10.42
CA ILE A 215 27.22 -8.66 -9.96
C ILE A 215 26.28 -7.93 -10.93
N SER A 216 25.22 -7.34 -10.42
CA SER A 216 24.34 -6.49 -11.23
C SER A 216 25.02 -5.15 -11.55
N PRO A 217 24.61 -4.45 -12.62
CA PRO A 217 24.83 -3.01 -12.70
C PRO A 217 24.16 -2.30 -11.51
N TYR A 218 24.45 -1.01 -11.33
CA TYR A 218 23.62 -0.16 -10.46
C TYR A 218 22.20 -0.19 -10.98
N ILE A 219 21.29 -0.53 -10.08
CA ILE A 219 19.86 -0.62 -10.34
C ILE A 219 19.13 0.21 -9.30
N GLU A 220 18.10 0.89 -9.74
CA GLU A 220 17.08 1.38 -8.83
C GLU A 220 16.35 0.17 -8.23
N ILE A 221 15.99 0.24 -6.96
CA ILE A 221 15.40 -0.85 -6.20
C ILE A 221 14.26 -0.30 -5.35
N LEU A 222 13.09 -0.93 -5.48
CA LEU A 222 11.93 -0.69 -4.64
C LEU A 222 11.63 -1.91 -3.76
N PRO A 223 11.10 -1.69 -2.54
CA PRO A 223 10.53 -2.78 -1.75
C PRO A 223 9.50 -3.57 -2.55
N GLY A 224 9.65 -4.89 -2.56
CA GLY A 224 8.80 -5.82 -3.31
C GLY A 224 9.27 -6.11 -4.74
N ASP A 225 10.30 -5.44 -5.26
CA ASP A 225 10.86 -5.77 -6.57
C ASP A 225 11.27 -7.24 -6.63
N VAL A 226 10.97 -7.88 -7.75
CA VAL A 226 11.40 -9.25 -8.03
C VAL A 226 12.44 -9.23 -9.13
N PHE A 227 13.61 -9.78 -8.80
CA PHE A 227 14.71 -9.99 -9.73
C PHE A 227 14.85 -11.48 -9.99
N SER A 228 14.88 -11.87 -11.26
CA SER A 228 15.29 -13.22 -11.65
C SER A 228 16.74 -13.21 -12.09
N LEU A 229 17.49 -14.16 -11.55
CA LEU A 229 18.83 -14.50 -12.00
C LEU A 229 18.77 -15.94 -12.49
N GLU A 230 18.66 -16.10 -13.81
CA GLU A 230 18.89 -17.39 -14.45
C GLU A 230 20.41 -17.60 -14.43
N MET A 231 20.86 -18.46 -13.51
CA MET A 231 22.24 -18.92 -13.53
C MET A 231 22.32 -20.06 -14.55
N MET A 232 23.07 -19.83 -15.63
CA MET A 232 23.44 -20.88 -16.59
C MET A 232 24.39 -21.88 -15.94
#